data_AF-A0A0H3ZKB7-F1
#
_entry.id   AF-A0A0H3ZKB7-F1
#
_cell.length_a   1.000
_cell.length_b   1.000
_cell.length_c   1.000
_cell.angle_alpha   90.00
_cell.angle_beta   90.00
_cell.angle_gamma   90.00
#
_symmetry.space_group_name_H-M   'P 1'
#
loop_
_entity.id
_entity.type
_entity.pdbx_description
1 polymer ?
#
loop_
_entity_poly.entity_id
_entity_poly.type
_entity_poly.pdbx_seq_one_letter_code
_entity_poly.pdbx_strand_id
1 'polypeptide(L)'
;MEVMIANKGVMCFGKGGKKGPVLDSVEAKIESALMKLASHKPVVAKVVRIHYGAVRLRGVSPDADQATIAHALGVSLRTYRRYLAQGRDHIKQSLNGNQ
;
A
#
# COMPACT_ATOMS: atom_id res chain seq x y z
N MET A 1 -29.00 -17.25 -30.54
CA MET A 1 -30.25 -17.13 -29.75
C MET A 1 -30.82 -18.51 -29.40
N GLU A 2 -29.98 -19.53 -29.20
CA GLU A 2 -30.46 -20.90 -28.91
C GLU A 2 -30.29 -21.31 -27.45
N VAL A 3 -29.47 -20.59 -26.69
CA VAL A 3 -29.08 -21.01 -25.33
C VAL A 3 -30.18 -20.75 -24.28
N MET A 4 -31.18 -19.90 -24.58
CA MET A 4 -32.25 -19.56 -23.63
C MET A 4 -33.39 -20.60 -23.56
N ILE A 5 -33.59 -21.41 -24.60
CA ILE A 5 -34.69 -22.39 -24.63
C ILE A 5 -34.37 -23.64 -23.81
N ALA A 6 -33.08 -23.99 -23.65
CA ALA A 6 -32.66 -25.19 -22.94
C ALA A 6 -32.88 -25.14 -21.41
N ASN A 7 -32.93 -23.95 -20.81
CA ASN A 7 -32.93 -23.79 -19.35
C ASN A 7 -34.31 -23.57 -18.71
N LYS A 8 -35.42 -23.84 -19.42
CA LYS A 8 -36.81 -23.79 -18.88
C LYS A 8 -37.10 -22.60 -17.96
N GLY A 9 -36.60 -21.41 -18.31
CA GLY A 9 -36.83 -20.18 -17.53
C GLY A 9 -36.10 -20.09 -16.19
N VAL A 10 -35.20 -21.02 -15.86
CA VAL A 10 -34.35 -20.89 -14.67
C VAL A 10 -33.15 -20.02 -15.02
N MET A 11 -33.15 -18.79 -14.48
CA MET A 11 -31.98 -17.92 -14.50
C MET A 11 -30.88 -18.57 -13.62
N CYS A 12 -30.07 -19.42 -14.24
CA CYS A 12 -28.83 -19.89 -13.64
C CYS A 12 -27.84 -18.72 -13.63
N PHE A 13 -27.97 -17.82 -12.64
CA PHE A 13 -26.85 -17.00 -12.22
C PHE A 13 -25.77 -17.97 -11.77
N GLY A 14 -24.81 -18.23 -12.65
CA GLY A 14 -23.64 -19.02 -12.29
C GLY A 14 -23.09 -18.44 -11.00
N LYS A 15 -22.99 -19.27 -9.96
CA LYS A 15 -22.19 -19.03 -8.75
C LYS A 15 -20.69 -18.99 -9.10
N GLY A 16 -20.32 -18.25 -10.14
CA GLY A 16 -18.96 -17.85 -10.45
C GLY A 16 -18.68 -16.49 -9.82
N GLY A 17 -19.11 -16.29 -8.56
CA GLY A 17 -18.60 -15.19 -7.77
C GLY A 17 -17.13 -15.48 -7.51
N LYS A 18 -16.25 -14.98 -8.39
CA LYS A 18 -14.84 -14.82 -8.05
C LYS A 18 -14.85 -14.13 -6.69
N LYS A 19 -14.48 -14.85 -5.63
CA LYS A 19 -14.14 -14.25 -4.34
C LYS A 19 -13.29 -13.03 -4.69
N GLY A 20 -13.81 -11.83 -4.42
CA GLY A 20 -12.99 -10.63 -4.47
C GLY A 20 -11.73 -10.91 -3.65
N PRO A 21 -10.57 -10.30 -4.00
CA PRO A 21 -9.35 -10.53 -3.24
C PRO A 21 -9.67 -10.35 -1.76
N VAL A 22 -9.16 -11.27 -0.93
CA VAL A 22 -9.38 -11.25 0.52
C VAL A 22 -9.01 -9.86 1.02
N LEU A 23 -10.03 -9.08 1.41
CA LEU A 23 -9.90 -7.67 1.80
C LEU A 23 -9.13 -7.51 3.12
N ASP A 24 -8.95 -8.60 3.86
CA ASP A 24 -8.26 -8.64 5.14
C ASP A 24 -6.80 -9.12 4.97
N SER A 25 -6.07 -8.48 4.05
CA SER A 25 -4.64 -8.71 3.88
C SER A 25 -3.83 -7.74 4.74
N VAL A 26 -2.68 -8.19 5.24
CA VAL A 26 -1.77 -7.33 6.04
C VAL A 26 -1.30 -6.16 5.19
N GLU A 27 -1.11 -6.37 3.90
CA GLU A 27 -0.76 -5.35 2.91
C GLU A 27 -1.85 -4.28 2.82
N ALA A 28 -3.13 -4.67 2.77
CA ALA A 28 -4.25 -3.72 2.76
C ALA A 28 -4.31 -2.90 4.06
N LYS A 29 -4.02 -3.52 5.22
CA LYS A 29 -3.94 -2.80 6.50
C LYS A 29 -2.79 -1.80 6.51
N ILE A 30 -1.59 -2.19 6.07
CA ILE A 30 -0.44 -1.29 5.95
C ILE A 30 -0.75 -0.13 5.00
N GLU A 31 -1.33 -0.41 3.84
CA GLU A 31 -1.65 0.64 2.87
C GLU A 31 -2.72 1.58 3.41
N SER A 32 -3.75 1.07 4.08
CA SER A 32 -4.77 1.92 4.73
C SER A 32 -4.17 2.84 5.81
N ALA A 33 -3.21 2.34 6.60
CA ALA A 33 -2.49 3.14 7.59
C ALA A 33 -1.63 4.21 6.90
N LEU A 34 -0.93 3.86 5.82
CA LEU A 34 -0.15 4.84 5.04
C LEU A 34 -1.03 5.87 4.33
N MET A 35 -2.22 5.51 3.86
CA MET A 35 -3.18 6.45 3.28
C MET A 35 -3.67 7.46 4.34
N LYS A 36 -3.97 6.99 5.55
CA LYS A 36 -4.30 7.88 6.70
C LYS A 36 -3.11 8.76 7.09
N LEU A 37 -1.89 8.23 7.08
CA LEU A 37 -0.70 9.05 7.35
C LEU A 37 -0.49 10.11 6.26
N ALA A 38 -0.76 9.78 5.01
CA ALA A 38 -0.56 10.67 3.88
C ALA A 38 -1.47 11.90 3.91
N SER A 39 -2.66 11.82 4.50
CA SER A 39 -3.57 12.98 4.63
C SER A 39 -3.02 14.08 5.55
N HIS A 40 -2.21 13.70 6.55
CA HIS A 40 -1.64 14.63 7.53
C HIS A 40 -0.15 14.91 7.30
N LYS A 41 0.61 13.90 6.86
CA LYS A 41 2.06 13.93 6.70
C LYS A 41 2.48 13.28 5.37
N PRO A 42 2.19 13.91 4.23
CA PRO A 42 2.40 13.31 2.90
C PRO A 42 3.87 12.97 2.63
N VAL A 43 4.81 13.78 3.11
CA VAL A 43 6.25 13.53 2.94
C VAL A 43 6.70 12.29 3.70
N VAL A 44 6.15 12.04 4.90
CA VAL A 44 6.49 10.86 5.71
C VAL A 44 6.00 9.59 5.01
N ALA A 45 4.75 9.58 4.55
CA ALA A 45 4.20 8.45 3.79
C ALA A 45 5.00 8.20 2.50
N LYS A 46 5.40 9.27 1.79
CA LYS A 46 6.25 9.17 0.59
C LYS A 46 7.61 8.54 0.89
N VAL A 47 8.27 8.95 1.97
CA VAL A 47 9.56 8.37 2.41
C VAL A 47 9.42 6.87 2.68
N VAL A 48 8.37 6.45 3.39
CA VAL A 48 8.14 5.02 3.67
C VAL A 48 7.93 4.23 2.38
N ARG A 49 7.06 4.72 1.48
CA ARG A 49 6.79 4.04 0.20
C ARG A 49 8.04 3.91 -0.67
N ILE A 50 8.91 4.94 -0.67
CA ILE A 50 10.18 4.88 -1.42
C ILE A 50 11.16 3.91 -0.77
N HIS A 51 11.31 3.95 0.56
CA HIS A 51 12.27 3.10 1.26
C HIS A 51 11.99 1.61 1.09
N TYR A 52 10.71 1.24 1.06
CA TYR A 52 10.28 -0.15 0.88
C TYR A 52 9.98 -0.50 -0.59
N GLY A 53 10.34 0.37 -1.54
CA GLY A 53 10.24 0.07 -2.97
C GLY A 53 8.83 0.09 -3.57
N ALA A 54 7.81 0.53 -2.81
CA ALA A 54 6.46 0.73 -3.32
C ALA A 54 6.39 1.87 -4.35
N VAL A 55 7.29 2.86 -4.24
CA VAL A 55 7.47 3.93 -5.23
C VAL A 55 8.94 4.03 -5.61
N ARG A 56 9.24 4.01 -6.90
CA ARG A 56 10.61 4.14 -7.41
C ARG A 56 10.95 5.60 -7.71
N LEU A 57 12.13 6.04 -7.29
CA LEU A 57 12.71 7.32 -7.68
C LEU A 57 13.46 7.14 -9.02
N ARG A 58 13.26 8.07 -9.95
CA ARG A 58 13.97 8.05 -11.23
C ARG A 58 15.47 8.25 -10.98
N GLY A 59 16.29 7.35 -11.51
CA GLY A 59 17.75 7.42 -11.39
C GLY A 59 18.31 6.96 -10.04
N VAL A 60 17.50 6.39 -9.15
CA VAL A 60 17.94 5.80 -7.89
C VAL A 60 17.73 4.29 -7.96
N SER A 61 18.78 3.52 -7.66
CA SER A 61 18.67 2.06 -7.57
C SER A 61 17.64 1.66 -6.50
N PRO A 62 16.86 0.58 -6.70
CA PRO A 62 16.01 0.01 -5.64
C PRO A 62 16.78 -0.33 -4.37
N ASP A 63 18.05 -0.73 -4.53
CA ASP A 63 18.95 -1.12 -3.45
C ASP A 63 19.86 0.04 -2.99
N ALA A 64 19.52 1.28 -3.34
CA ALA A 64 20.31 2.44 -2.97
C ALA A 64 20.33 2.66 -1.44
N ASP A 65 21.49 3.08 -0.93
CA ASP A 65 21.64 3.45 0.47
C ASP A 65 20.70 4.59 0.88
N GLN A 66 20.36 4.62 2.18
CA GLN A 66 19.51 5.68 2.75
C GLN A 66 20.05 7.09 2.47
N ALA A 67 21.37 7.27 2.41
CA ALA A 67 21.98 8.56 2.11
C ALA A 67 21.68 9.01 0.67
N THR A 68 21.78 8.11 -0.29
CA THR A 68 21.47 8.36 -1.70
C THR A 68 19.99 8.68 -1.90
N ILE A 69 19.10 7.91 -1.24
CA ILE A 69 17.65 8.17 -1.27
C ILE A 69 17.33 9.53 -0.62
N ALA A 70 17.95 9.84 0.52
CA ALA A 70 17.76 11.12 1.21
C ALA A 70 18.20 12.31 0.35
N HIS A 71 19.37 12.20 -0.29
CA HIS A 71 19.88 13.20 -1.23
C HIS A 71 18.94 13.38 -2.43
N ALA A 72 18.47 12.29 -3.03
CA ALA A 72 17.50 12.34 -4.14
C ALA A 72 16.15 12.96 -3.73
N LEU A 73 15.79 12.88 -2.45
CA LEU A 73 14.60 13.53 -1.88
C LEU A 73 14.83 14.98 -1.43
N GLY A 74 16.07 15.49 -1.50
CA GLY A 74 16.41 16.83 -1.03
C GLY A 74 16.34 17.00 0.49
N VAL A 75 16.51 15.93 1.26
CA VAL A 75 16.44 15.96 2.74
C VAL A 75 17.74 15.48 3.37
N SER A 76 18.06 15.97 4.56
CA SER A 76 19.20 15.44 5.33
C SER A 76 18.96 13.98 5.74
N LEU A 77 20.03 13.20 5.89
CA LEU A 77 19.94 11.81 6.37
C LEU A 77 19.25 11.71 7.73
N ARG A 78 19.48 12.68 8.62
CA ARG A 78 18.81 12.76 9.93
C ARG A 78 17.30 12.92 9.77
N THR A 79 16.87 13.84 8.90
CA THR A 79 15.46 14.09 8.61
C THR A 79 14.81 12.87 7.97
N TYR A 80 15.50 12.24 7.02
CA TYR A 80 15.04 11.00 6.38
C TYR A 80 14.78 9.89 7.40
N ARG A 81 15.76 9.62 8.29
CA ARG A 81 15.62 8.61 9.35
C ARG A 81 14.49 8.95 10.31
N ARG A 82 14.31 10.24 10.66
CA ARG A 82 13.21 10.70 11.51
C ARG A 82 11.85 10.44 10.85
N TYR A 83 11.69 10.74 9.56
CA TYR A 83 10.47 10.44 8.82
C TYR A 83 10.23 8.94 8.72
N LEU A 84 11.26 8.17 8.43
CA LEU A 84 11.18 6.71 8.39
C LEU A 84 10.69 6.12 9.73
N ALA A 85 11.26 6.57 10.84
CA ALA A 85 10.85 6.15 12.17
C ALA A 85 9.38 6.51 12.45
N GLN A 86 9.00 7.77 12.20
CA GLN A 86 7.60 8.23 12.37
C GLN A 86 6.60 7.38 11.57
N GLY A 87 6.93 7.04 10.33
CA GLY A 87 6.08 6.20 9.50
C GLY A 87 5.96 4.77 10.03
N ARG A 88 7.07 4.17 10.46
CA ARG A 88 7.09 2.83 11.09
C ARG A 88 6.28 2.81 12.38
N ASP A 89 6.43 3.82 13.23
CA ASP A 89 5.71 3.91 14.49
C ASP A 89 4.20 4.04 14.25
N HIS A 90 3.78 4.85 13.27
CA HIS A 90 2.37 4.97 12.89
C HIS A 90 1.78 3.65 12.37
N ILE A 91 2.51 2.91 11.54
CA ILE A 91 2.08 1.59 11.04
C ILE A 91 1.95 0.62 12.21
N LYS A 92 2.94 0.54 13.11
CA LYS A 92 2.89 -0.32 14.29
C LYS A 92 1.69 -0.01 15.17
N GLN A 93 1.44 1.28 15.46
CA GLN A 93 0.28 1.71 16.24
C GLN A 93 -1.04 1.33 15.57
N SER A 94 -1.13 1.52 14.24
CA SER A 94 -2.34 1.20 13.47
C SER A 94 -2.62 -0.29 13.39
N LEU A 95 -1.58 -1.14 13.36
CA LEU A 95 -1.73 -2.60 13.34
C LEU A 95 -2.00 -3.18 14.72
N ASN A 96 -1.41 -2.61 15.78
CA ASN A 96 -1.60 -3.07 17.15
C ASN A 96 -2.94 -2.60 17.76
N GLY A 97 -3.48 -1.47 17.30
CA GLY A 97 -4.75 -0.89 17.79
C GLY A 97 -6.03 -1.47 17.17
N ASN A 98 -5.93 -2.55 16.40
CA ASN A 98 -7.08 -3.28 15.83
C ASN A 98 -7.50 -4.50 16.69
N GLN A 99 -7.44 -4.35 18.02
CA GLN A 99 -8.14 -5.22 18.97
C GLN A 99 -9.39 -4.52 19.48
#